data_AF-A0AAE4Z3J2-F1
#
_entry.id   AF-A0AAE4Z3J2-F1
#
_cell.length_a   1.000
_cell.length_b   1.000
_cell.length_c   1.000
_cell.angle_alpha   90.00
_cell.angle_beta   90.00
_cell.angle_gamma   90.00
#
_symmetry.space_group_name_H-M   'P 1'
#
loop_
_entity.id
_entity.type
_entity.pdbx_description
1 polymer ?
#
loop_
_entity_poly.entity_id
_entity_poly.type
_entity_poly.pdbx_seq_one_letter_code
_entity_poly.pdbx_strand_id
1 'polypeptide(L)'
;MFKIYLINIIFSLIIFLFAKVKKKEEYFIGFIIMICLPFFGSVFYIMNIYYRKKITSKFKVSELEKDSYSQSAELTSKPFYLSKKMDVIPVEDALVLNDEKIKQDLIINVLKSDPYKYLGFLKKALKDEDTETSHYAATAVTEVKRKLTLEIQEFEERYEKNKTDLTVIKAYADAIKKYNDSGLLDKSAYQKNLYIYIELLEKIIKIDESDEYLYEEIINCYILLKEFKKAIEYCNRYFEKFKKSEKPYLLIMKIYFINKNRTKFNKVLEKLKESNVILNKDSLNLIKFWLEGEI
;
A
#
# COMPACT_ATOMS: atom_id res chain seq x y z
N MET A 1 -37.80 -16.98 -40.10
CA MET A 1 -36.74 -16.06 -39.59
C MET A 1 -37.27 -15.03 -38.59
N PHE A 2 -38.36 -14.29 -38.87
CA PHE A 2 -38.92 -13.27 -37.95
C PHE A 2 -39.19 -13.76 -36.51
N LYS A 3 -39.70 -14.98 -36.32
CA LYS A 3 -39.99 -15.55 -34.99
C LYS A 3 -38.74 -15.69 -34.10
N ILE A 4 -37.57 -15.97 -34.70
CA ILE A 4 -36.31 -16.16 -33.96
C ILE A 4 -35.79 -14.81 -33.42
N TYR A 5 -35.92 -13.74 -34.22
CA TYR A 5 -35.58 -12.39 -33.79
C TYR A 5 -36.49 -11.89 -32.67
N LEU A 6 -37.79 -12.19 -32.75
CA LEU A 6 -38.76 -11.78 -31.75
C LEU A 6 -38.51 -12.47 -30.39
N ILE A 7 -38.15 -13.76 -30.41
CA ILE A 7 -37.72 -14.51 -29.22
C ILE A 7 -36.43 -13.92 -28.62
N ASN A 8 -35.47 -13.53 -29.46
CA ASN A 8 -34.21 -12.95 -28.98
C ASN A 8 -34.42 -11.57 -28.32
N ILE A 9 -35.27 -10.72 -28.90
CA ILE A 9 -35.61 -9.41 -28.32
C ILE A 9 -36.23 -9.58 -26.94
N ILE A 10 -37.17 -10.51 -26.78
CA ILE A 10 -37.81 -10.79 -25.49
C ILE A 10 -36.78 -11.32 -24.48
N PHE A 11 -35.91 -12.25 -24.89
CA PHE A 11 -34.88 -12.82 -24.01
C PHE A 11 -33.84 -11.78 -23.57
N SER A 12 -33.44 -10.89 -24.47
CA SER A 12 -32.53 -9.78 -24.19
C SER A 12 -33.14 -8.74 -23.25
N LEU A 13 -34.43 -8.45 -23.39
CA LEU A 13 -35.20 -7.60 -22.48
C LEU A 13 -35.26 -8.18 -21.07
N ILE A 14 -35.47 -9.49 -20.92
CA ILE A 14 -35.49 -10.16 -19.62
C ILE A 14 -34.12 -10.07 -18.93
N ILE A 15 -33.03 -10.33 -19.65
CA ILE A 15 -31.66 -10.22 -19.12
C ILE A 15 -31.32 -8.78 -18.74
N PHE A 16 -31.76 -7.80 -19.52
CA PHE A 16 -31.57 -6.38 -19.22
C PHE A 16 -32.31 -5.96 -17.96
N LEU A 17 -33.58 -6.37 -17.79
CA LEU A 17 -34.34 -6.09 -16.58
C LEU A 17 -33.68 -6.71 -15.34
N PHE A 18 -33.19 -7.95 -15.46
CA PHE A 18 -32.43 -8.61 -14.38
C PHE A 18 -31.12 -7.89 -14.05
N ALA A 19 -30.43 -7.33 -15.06
CA ALA A 19 -29.20 -6.56 -14.88
C ALA A 19 -29.46 -5.17 -14.27
N LYS A 20 -30.59 -4.52 -14.62
CA LYS A 20 -30.96 -3.18 -14.12
C LYS A 20 -31.24 -3.17 -12.61
N VAL A 21 -31.75 -4.26 -12.06
CA VAL A 21 -31.95 -4.45 -10.61
C VAL A 21 -30.64 -4.38 -9.82
N LYS A 22 -29.47 -4.56 -10.46
CA LYS A 22 -28.15 -4.60 -9.80
C LYS A 22 -27.29 -3.32 -9.89
N LYS A 23 -27.84 -2.18 -10.31
CA LYS A 23 -27.21 -0.83 -10.36
C LYS A 23 -25.79 -0.76 -10.98
N LYS A 24 -25.68 -0.16 -12.18
CA LYS A 24 -24.56 0.71 -12.64
C LYS A 24 -24.83 1.20 -14.08
N GLU A 25 -24.29 2.37 -14.44
CA GLU A 25 -24.51 3.06 -15.73
C GLU A 25 -23.78 2.40 -16.93
N GLU A 26 -22.98 1.37 -16.70
CA GLU A 26 -22.12 0.72 -17.72
C GLU A 26 -22.79 -0.42 -18.52
N TYR A 27 -24.07 -0.70 -18.27
CA TYR A 27 -24.78 -1.81 -18.95
C TYR A 27 -25.35 -1.46 -20.32
N PHE A 28 -25.42 -0.17 -20.67
CA PHE A 28 -26.00 0.29 -21.95
C PHE A 28 -25.23 -0.23 -23.18
N ILE A 29 -23.90 -0.21 -23.13
CA ILE A 29 -23.06 -0.67 -24.25
C ILE A 29 -23.24 -2.18 -24.49
N GLY A 30 -23.32 -2.96 -23.40
CA GLY A 30 -23.56 -4.40 -23.48
C GLY A 30 -24.93 -4.75 -24.07
N PHE A 31 -25.96 -3.94 -23.77
CA PHE A 31 -27.32 -4.11 -24.29
C PHE A 31 -27.41 -3.84 -25.80
N ILE A 32 -26.71 -2.82 -26.32
CA ILE A 32 -26.67 -2.50 -27.76
C ILE A 32 -26.04 -3.67 -28.54
N ILE A 33 -24.94 -4.23 -28.05
CA ILE A 33 -24.25 -5.37 -28.67
C ILE A 33 -25.15 -6.63 -28.69
N MET A 34 -25.97 -6.81 -27.64
CA MET A 34 -26.88 -7.95 -27.49
C MET A 34 -28.03 -7.93 -28.50
N ILE A 35 -28.55 -6.75 -28.85
CA ILE A 35 -29.59 -6.58 -29.87
C ILE A 35 -29.04 -6.78 -31.29
N CYS A 36 -27.81 -6.32 -31.56
CA CYS A 36 -27.22 -6.40 -32.90
C CYS A 36 -26.79 -7.82 -33.32
N LEU A 37 -26.48 -8.72 -32.38
CA LEU A 37 -25.91 -10.04 -32.66
C LEU A 37 -26.72 -11.17 -31.98
N PRO A 38 -27.65 -11.82 -32.71
CA PRO A 38 -28.43 -12.92 -32.17
C PRO A 38 -27.54 -14.08 -31.71
N PHE A 39 -27.84 -14.68 -30.55
CA PHE A 39 -27.07 -15.74 -29.85
C PHE A 39 -25.66 -15.35 -29.38
N PHE A 40 -24.83 -14.74 -30.22
CA PHE A 40 -23.44 -14.39 -29.89
C PHE A 40 -23.32 -13.23 -28.90
N GLY A 41 -24.27 -12.26 -28.94
CA GLY A 41 -24.27 -11.12 -28.03
C GLY A 41 -24.41 -11.53 -26.56
N SER A 42 -25.30 -12.49 -26.27
CA SER A 42 -25.51 -13.02 -24.92
C SER A 42 -24.26 -13.73 -24.39
N VAL A 43 -23.60 -14.53 -25.24
CA VAL A 43 -22.35 -15.23 -24.89
C VAL A 43 -21.23 -14.22 -24.61
N PHE A 44 -21.09 -13.20 -25.45
CA PHE A 44 -20.09 -12.14 -25.27
C PHE A 44 -20.33 -11.34 -23.98
N TYR A 45 -21.58 -11.05 -23.63
CA TYR A 45 -21.94 -10.34 -22.40
C TYR A 45 -21.58 -11.14 -21.13
N ILE A 46 -21.89 -12.44 -21.10
CA ILE A 46 -21.53 -13.34 -19.99
C ILE A 46 -20.00 -13.44 -19.88
N MET A 47 -19.30 -13.61 -21.00
CA MET A 47 -17.84 -13.64 -21.06
C MET A 47 -17.23 -12.33 -20.52
N ASN A 48 -17.81 -11.19 -20.90
CA ASN A 48 -17.38 -9.86 -20.44
C ASN A 48 -17.57 -9.68 -18.92
N ILE A 49 -18.69 -10.13 -18.35
CA ILE A 49 -18.90 -10.14 -16.89
C ILE A 49 -17.85 -11.01 -16.19
N TYR A 50 -17.55 -12.19 -16.74
CA TYR A 50 -16.55 -13.10 -16.16
C TYR A 50 -15.14 -12.49 -16.18
N TYR A 51 -14.70 -11.94 -17.32
CA TYR A 51 -13.42 -11.26 -17.43
C TYR A 51 -13.36 -10.02 -16.53
N ARG A 52 -14.44 -9.22 -16.45
CA ARG A 52 -14.51 -8.09 -15.53
C ARG A 52 -14.40 -8.54 -14.09
N LYS A 53 -15.12 -9.57 -13.64
CA LYS A 53 -15.00 -10.08 -12.26
C LYS A 53 -13.56 -10.54 -11.93
N LYS A 54 -12.85 -11.13 -12.91
CA LYS A 54 -11.45 -11.54 -12.78
C LYS A 54 -10.45 -10.37 -12.82
N ILE A 55 -10.74 -9.32 -13.58
CA ILE A 55 -9.93 -8.09 -13.66
C ILE A 55 -10.16 -7.21 -12.44
N THR A 56 -11.42 -6.98 -12.05
CA THR A 56 -11.81 -6.23 -10.86
C THR A 56 -11.39 -6.91 -9.57
N SER A 57 -11.28 -8.25 -9.50
CA SER A 57 -10.67 -8.89 -8.33
C SER A 57 -9.16 -8.63 -8.26
N LYS A 58 -8.48 -8.54 -9.40
CA LYS A 58 -7.07 -8.10 -9.50
C LYS A 58 -6.92 -6.61 -9.13
N PHE A 59 -7.92 -5.79 -9.47
CA PHE A 59 -7.96 -4.35 -9.20
C PHE A 59 -8.35 -4.02 -7.75
N LYS A 60 -9.29 -4.76 -7.14
CA LYS A 60 -9.63 -4.62 -5.70
C LYS A 60 -8.46 -5.03 -4.80
N VAL A 61 -7.67 -6.02 -5.20
CA VAL A 61 -6.40 -6.31 -4.52
C VAL A 61 -5.43 -5.13 -4.66
N SER A 62 -5.40 -4.42 -5.79
CA SER A 62 -4.57 -3.21 -5.93
C SER A 62 -5.08 -1.99 -5.15
N GLU A 63 -6.36 -1.97 -4.78
CA GLU A 63 -6.97 -0.93 -3.93
C GLU A 63 -6.64 -1.19 -2.45
N LEU A 64 -6.71 -2.44 -2.01
CA LEU A 64 -6.19 -2.87 -0.70
C LEU A 64 -4.65 -2.72 -0.59
N GLU A 65 -3.91 -2.86 -1.70
CA GLU A 65 -2.47 -2.53 -1.79
C GLU A 65 -2.23 -1.02 -1.70
N LYS A 66 -3.12 -0.19 -2.27
CA LYS A 66 -3.05 1.28 -2.11
C LYS A 66 -3.30 1.68 -0.67
N ASP A 67 -4.29 1.07 -0.01
CA ASP A 67 -4.59 1.33 1.40
C ASP A 67 -3.42 0.94 2.28
N SER A 68 -2.78 -0.23 2.02
CA SER A 68 -1.56 -0.67 2.72
C SER A 68 -0.35 0.25 2.46
N TYR A 69 -0.26 0.84 1.27
CA TYR A 69 0.78 1.81 0.87
C TYR A 69 0.57 3.20 1.50
N SER A 70 -0.67 3.61 1.72
CA SER A 70 -1.01 4.85 2.42
C SER A 70 -1.04 4.71 3.94
N GLN A 71 -1.28 3.52 4.47
CA GLN A 71 -1.44 3.29 5.91
C GLN A 71 -0.11 3.34 6.69
N SER A 72 1.04 3.10 6.05
CA SER A 72 2.35 3.38 6.68
C SER A 72 2.63 4.88 6.82
N ALA A 73 1.92 5.75 6.08
CA ALA A 73 2.01 7.20 6.19
C ALA A 73 1.10 7.80 7.29
N GLU A 74 0.29 6.98 7.97
CA GLU A 74 -0.54 7.39 9.12
C GLU A 74 0.20 7.31 10.47
N LEU A 75 1.54 7.16 10.44
CA LEU A 75 2.36 7.19 11.64
C LEU A 75 2.46 8.61 12.23
N THR A 76 1.47 8.92 13.07
CA THR A 76 1.58 9.84 14.22
C THR A 76 2.11 11.25 13.91
N SER A 77 1.29 12.09 13.28
CA SER A 77 1.41 13.53 13.52
C SER A 77 0.74 13.83 14.87
N LYS A 78 1.55 14.13 15.90
CA LYS A 78 1.04 14.93 17.02
C LYS A 78 0.49 16.24 16.44
N PRO A 79 -0.64 16.78 16.93
CA PRO A 79 -1.11 18.08 16.48
C PRO A 79 -0.01 19.10 16.74
N PHE A 80 0.51 19.69 15.66
CA PHE A 80 1.54 20.72 15.75
C PHE A 80 0.89 22.09 15.66
N TYR A 81 1.30 22.95 16.57
CA TYR A 81 0.74 24.27 16.79
C TYR A 81 1.72 25.33 16.26
N LEU A 82 1.31 26.09 15.24
CA LEU A 82 2.18 27.11 14.66
C LEU A 82 2.07 28.41 15.47
N SER A 83 3.04 28.69 16.34
CA SER A 83 3.06 29.91 17.16
C SER A 83 3.70 31.09 16.41
N LYS A 84 2.99 31.70 15.45
CA LYS A 84 3.17 33.14 15.15
C LYS A 84 1.98 33.75 14.41
N LYS A 85 1.28 34.64 15.11
CA LYS A 85 0.33 35.65 14.62
C LYS A 85 -1.06 35.22 14.11
N MET A 86 -1.50 34.00 14.37
CA MET A 86 -2.92 33.67 14.48
C MET A 86 -3.09 32.77 15.70
N ASP A 87 -4.28 32.75 16.29
CA ASP A 87 -4.64 31.82 17.36
C ASP A 87 -4.13 30.42 17.02
N VAL A 88 -3.68 29.71 18.05
CA VAL A 88 -2.96 28.45 17.94
C VAL A 88 -3.90 27.36 17.42
N ILE A 89 -4.13 27.35 16.12
CA ILE A 89 -5.01 26.42 15.42
C ILE A 89 -4.16 25.27 14.87
N PRO A 90 -4.52 24.00 15.12
CA PRO A 90 -3.90 22.86 14.46
C PRO A 90 -3.93 23.02 12.94
N VAL A 91 -2.84 22.64 12.27
CA VAL A 91 -2.73 22.75 10.81
C VAL A 91 -3.84 21.97 10.10
N GLU A 92 -4.29 20.87 10.71
CA GLU A 92 -5.42 20.07 10.26
C GLU A 92 -6.77 20.81 10.36
N ASP A 93 -7.00 21.54 11.44
CA ASP A 93 -8.23 22.30 11.65
C ASP A 93 -8.27 23.53 10.74
N ALA A 94 -7.11 24.15 10.49
CA ALA A 94 -6.99 25.28 9.59
C ALA A 94 -7.30 24.93 8.13
N LEU A 95 -7.07 23.69 7.70
CA LEU A 95 -7.46 23.24 6.35
C LEU A 95 -8.98 23.13 6.19
N VAL A 96 -9.69 22.85 7.29
CA VAL A 96 -11.16 22.76 7.32
C VAL A 96 -11.81 24.15 7.36
N LEU A 97 -11.06 25.17 7.76
CA LEU A 97 -11.55 26.55 7.72
C LEU A 97 -11.65 27.05 6.26
N ASN A 98 -12.74 27.75 5.94
CA ASN A 98 -12.99 28.32 4.60
C ASN A 98 -12.20 29.62 4.31
N ASP A 99 -11.05 29.84 4.94
CA ASP A 99 -10.22 31.02 4.66
C ASP A 99 -9.00 30.64 3.82
N GLU A 100 -9.09 30.95 2.51
CA GLU A 100 -8.05 30.67 1.51
C GLU A 100 -6.72 31.32 1.87
N LYS A 101 -6.71 32.55 2.40
CA LYS A 101 -5.47 33.27 2.73
C LYS A 101 -4.74 32.59 3.89
N ILE A 102 -5.48 32.09 4.87
CA ILE A 102 -4.90 31.35 6.00
C ILE A 102 -4.27 30.04 5.49
N LYS A 103 -4.94 29.31 4.59
CA LYS A 103 -4.38 28.08 4.00
C LYS A 103 -3.09 28.35 3.22
N GLN A 104 -3.08 29.40 2.41
CA GLN A 104 -1.92 29.80 1.61
C GLN A 104 -0.72 30.18 2.51
N ASP A 105 -0.94 31.05 3.52
CA ASP A 105 0.10 31.44 4.48
C ASP A 105 0.66 30.23 5.25
N LEU A 106 -0.19 29.26 5.59
CA LEU A 106 0.24 28.01 6.23
C LEU A 106 1.13 27.18 5.31
N ILE A 107 0.77 26.99 4.04
CA ILE A 107 1.61 26.24 3.08
C ILE A 107 2.96 26.93 2.90
N ILE A 108 2.99 28.27 2.82
CA ILE A 108 4.24 29.05 2.71
C ILE A 108 5.10 28.89 3.98
N ASN A 109 4.49 28.88 5.16
CA ASN A 109 5.23 28.69 6.41
C ASN A 109 5.74 27.25 6.56
N VAL A 110 4.99 26.26 6.11
CA VAL A 110 5.42 24.86 6.00
C VAL A 110 6.66 24.76 5.12
N LEU A 111 6.67 25.43 3.96
CA LEU A 111 7.81 25.49 3.05
C LEU A 111 9.08 26.08 3.67
N LYS A 112 8.93 27.07 4.56
CA LYS A 112 10.05 27.70 5.30
C LYS A 112 10.61 26.81 6.41
N SER A 113 9.87 25.76 6.80
CA SER A 113 10.26 24.80 7.83
C SER A 113 10.70 23.47 7.20
N ASP A 114 10.45 22.33 7.86
CA ASP A 114 10.68 21.00 7.30
C ASP A 114 9.38 20.49 6.64
N PRO A 115 9.23 20.63 5.31
CA PRO A 115 7.97 20.31 4.63
C PRO A 115 7.67 18.81 4.61
N TYR A 116 8.65 17.93 4.87
CA TYR A 116 8.41 16.50 4.99
C TYR A 116 7.49 16.18 6.17
N LYS A 117 7.62 16.88 7.30
CA LYS A 117 6.79 16.68 8.50
C LYS A 117 5.31 16.98 8.26
N TYR A 118 5.02 17.83 7.29
CA TYR A 118 3.66 18.28 6.97
C TYR A 118 3.13 17.63 5.68
N LEU A 119 3.77 16.55 5.22
CA LEU A 119 3.41 15.93 3.95
C LEU A 119 1.96 15.40 3.94
N GLY A 120 1.46 14.92 5.08
CA GLY A 120 0.06 14.55 5.24
C GLY A 120 -0.90 15.72 5.01
N PHE A 121 -0.60 16.90 5.56
CA PHE A 121 -1.35 18.13 5.32
C PHE A 121 -1.26 18.57 3.85
N LEU A 122 -0.05 18.62 3.28
CA LEU A 122 0.15 19.02 1.88
C LEU A 122 -0.60 18.10 0.91
N LYS A 123 -0.65 16.79 1.19
CA LYS A 123 -1.43 15.82 0.41
C LYS A 123 -2.95 16.04 0.50
N LYS A 124 -3.44 16.57 1.63
CA LYS A 124 -4.85 16.96 1.77
C LYS A 124 -5.12 18.25 1.01
N ALA A 125 -4.26 19.26 1.17
CA ALA A 125 -4.35 20.54 0.48
C ALA A 125 -4.25 20.43 -1.05
N LEU A 126 -3.59 19.38 -1.57
CA LEU A 126 -3.60 19.03 -3.00
C LEU A 126 -5.00 18.74 -3.57
N LYS A 127 -5.97 18.42 -2.71
CA LYS A 127 -7.35 18.11 -3.09
C LYS A 127 -8.31 19.23 -2.69
N ASP A 128 -7.79 20.40 -2.35
CA ASP A 128 -8.61 21.54 -1.95
C ASP A 128 -9.40 22.07 -3.17
N GLU A 129 -10.61 22.57 -2.93
CA GLU A 129 -11.46 23.13 -3.99
C GLU A 129 -10.88 24.44 -4.53
N ASP A 130 -10.17 25.20 -3.69
CA ASP A 130 -9.44 26.39 -4.13
C ASP A 130 -8.23 25.97 -4.97
N THR A 131 -8.25 26.43 -6.22
CA THR A 131 -7.19 26.17 -7.20
C THR A 131 -5.84 26.76 -6.79
N GLU A 132 -5.84 27.89 -6.09
CA GLU A 132 -4.60 28.56 -5.67
C GLU A 132 -3.94 27.78 -4.51
N THR A 133 -4.72 27.42 -3.49
CA THR A 133 -4.31 26.53 -2.39
C THR A 133 -3.77 25.19 -2.93
N SER A 134 -4.48 24.56 -3.85
CA SER A 134 -4.04 23.31 -4.51
C SER A 134 -2.73 23.50 -5.28
N HIS A 135 -2.54 24.64 -5.97
CA HIS A 135 -1.30 24.95 -6.69
C HIS A 135 -0.11 25.18 -5.74
N TYR A 136 -0.31 25.90 -4.63
CA TYR A 136 0.71 26.07 -3.59
C TYR A 136 1.09 24.73 -2.96
N ALA A 137 0.11 23.88 -2.66
CA ALA A 137 0.35 22.54 -2.14
C ALA A 137 1.16 21.68 -3.14
N ALA A 138 0.84 21.75 -4.43
CA ALA A 138 1.59 21.04 -5.48
C ALA A 138 3.05 21.50 -5.57
N THR A 139 3.28 22.81 -5.46
CA THR A 139 4.64 23.38 -5.42
C THR A 139 5.41 22.86 -4.20
N ALA A 140 4.76 22.84 -3.02
CA ALA A 140 5.37 22.34 -1.80
C ALA A 140 5.70 20.85 -1.84
N VAL A 141 4.78 20.02 -2.33
CA VAL A 141 5.02 18.58 -2.50
C VAL A 141 6.14 18.31 -3.51
N THR A 142 6.20 19.08 -4.60
CA THR A 142 7.28 18.99 -5.59
C THR A 142 8.64 19.31 -4.97
N GLU A 143 8.71 20.34 -4.13
CA GLU A 143 9.92 20.68 -3.40
C GLU A 143 10.35 19.59 -2.39
N VAL A 144 9.39 18.98 -1.68
CA VAL A 144 9.66 17.80 -0.82
C VAL A 144 10.26 16.66 -1.64
N LYS A 145 9.63 16.33 -2.78
CA LYS A 145 10.10 15.27 -3.68
C LYS A 145 11.53 15.55 -4.16
N ARG A 146 11.83 16.79 -4.53
CA ARG A 146 13.16 17.23 -4.94
C ARG A 146 14.18 17.03 -3.83
N LYS A 147 13.88 17.47 -2.60
CA LYS A 147 14.78 17.31 -1.43
C LYS A 147 15.07 15.84 -1.13
N LEU A 148 14.05 14.98 -1.10
CA LEU A 148 14.23 13.53 -0.88
C LEU A 148 15.07 12.87 -1.98
N THR A 149 14.85 13.28 -3.23
CA THR A 149 15.63 12.76 -4.37
C THR A 149 17.09 13.17 -4.27
N LEU A 150 17.39 14.42 -3.89
CA LEU A 150 18.76 14.88 -3.69
C LEU A 150 19.45 14.18 -2.53
N GLU A 151 18.75 13.97 -1.41
CA GLU A 151 19.26 13.23 -0.25
C GLU A 151 19.66 11.81 -0.65
N ILE A 152 18.83 11.12 -1.42
CA ILE A 152 19.12 9.79 -1.98
C ILE A 152 20.34 9.83 -2.89
N GLN A 153 20.43 10.79 -3.81
CA GLN A 153 21.58 10.93 -4.71
C GLN A 153 22.89 11.17 -3.96
N GLU A 154 22.87 12.00 -2.92
CA GLU A 154 24.04 12.27 -2.08
C GLU A 154 24.54 11.00 -1.38
N PHE A 155 23.62 10.19 -0.82
CA PHE A 155 23.98 8.93 -0.19
C PHE A 155 24.38 7.85 -1.20
N GLU A 156 23.78 7.82 -2.39
CA GLU A 156 24.19 6.95 -3.48
C GLU A 156 25.64 7.23 -3.91
N GLU A 157 26.01 8.50 -4.09
CA GLU A 157 27.38 8.89 -4.42
C GLU A 157 28.38 8.51 -3.33
N ARG A 158 28.03 8.70 -2.05
CA ARG A 158 28.88 8.29 -0.91
C ARG A 158 29.05 6.78 -0.86
N TYR A 159 27.97 6.04 -1.09
CA TYR A 159 27.97 4.59 -1.13
C TYR A 159 28.84 4.06 -2.29
N GLU A 160 28.78 4.69 -3.47
CA GLU A 160 29.62 4.30 -4.60
C GLU A 160 31.12 4.55 -4.34
N LYS A 161 31.46 5.59 -3.57
CA LYS A 161 32.84 5.84 -3.12
C LYS A 161 33.34 4.82 -2.10
N ASN A 162 32.47 4.34 -1.21
CA ASN A 162 32.83 3.36 -0.19
C ASN A 162 31.69 2.37 0.09
N LYS A 163 31.72 1.23 -0.61
CA LYS A 163 30.65 0.20 -0.58
C LYS A 163 30.65 -0.68 0.67
N THR A 164 31.63 -0.54 1.57
CA THR A 164 31.78 -1.37 2.77
C THR A 164 31.52 -0.62 4.07
N ASP A 165 31.35 0.71 4.01
CA ASP A 165 31.04 1.51 5.18
C ASP A 165 29.59 1.31 5.63
N LEU A 166 29.42 0.60 6.75
CA LEU A 166 28.10 0.30 7.32
C LEU A 166 27.29 1.56 7.63
N THR A 167 27.95 2.66 8.03
CA THR A 167 27.26 3.91 8.38
C THR A 167 26.64 4.55 7.13
N VAL A 168 27.36 4.52 6.01
CA VAL A 168 26.89 5.01 4.72
C VAL A 168 25.78 4.12 4.16
N ILE A 169 25.91 2.79 4.28
CA ILE A 169 24.86 1.86 3.83
C ILE A 169 23.57 2.06 4.63
N LYS A 170 23.66 2.18 5.96
CA LYS A 170 22.49 2.43 6.83
C LYS A 170 21.83 3.79 6.48
N ALA A 171 22.62 4.85 6.36
CA ALA A 171 22.11 6.16 5.98
C ALA A 171 21.43 6.17 4.59
N TYR A 172 21.99 5.43 3.62
CA TYR A 172 21.37 5.28 2.32
C TYR A 172 20.04 4.51 2.39
N ALA A 173 20.02 3.41 3.15
CA ALA A 173 18.81 2.62 3.37
C ALA A 173 17.70 3.46 4.02
N ASP A 174 18.06 4.28 5.02
CA ASP A 174 17.14 5.20 5.70
C ASP A 174 16.58 6.26 4.75
N ALA A 175 17.41 6.82 3.86
CA ALA A 175 16.95 7.79 2.86
C ALA A 175 15.96 7.17 1.85
N ILE A 176 16.24 5.95 1.37
CA ILE A 176 15.32 5.21 0.50
C ILE A 176 14.01 4.91 1.24
N LYS A 177 14.08 4.42 2.49
CA LYS A 177 12.92 4.13 3.32
C LYS A 177 12.07 5.39 3.55
N LYS A 178 12.69 6.51 3.91
CA LYS A 178 12.03 7.80 4.10
C LYS A 178 11.27 8.26 2.84
N TYR A 179 11.83 8.05 1.65
CA TYR A 179 11.14 8.37 0.40
C TYR A 179 10.00 7.38 0.10
N ASN A 180 10.18 6.10 0.39
CA ASN A 180 9.15 5.08 0.29
C ASN A 180 7.94 5.39 1.20
N ASP A 181 8.20 5.73 2.46
CA ASP A 181 7.19 6.09 3.47
C ASP A 181 6.52 7.44 3.17
N SER A 182 7.15 8.29 2.37
CA SER A 182 6.56 9.56 1.92
C SER A 182 5.28 9.35 1.10
N GLY A 183 5.10 8.18 0.48
CA GLY A 183 3.96 7.89 -0.41
C GLY A 183 3.85 8.81 -1.63
N LEU A 184 4.94 9.47 -2.04
CA LEU A 184 5.02 10.35 -3.22
C LEU A 184 5.42 9.63 -4.50
N LEU A 185 5.86 8.38 -4.38
CA LEU A 185 6.27 7.56 -5.50
C LEU A 185 5.05 6.97 -6.21
N ASP A 186 5.15 6.89 -7.53
CA ASP A 186 4.25 6.03 -8.28
C ASP A 186 4.62 4.55 -8.05
N LYS A 187 3.74 3.65 -8.49
CA LYS A 187 3.91 2.21 -8.28
C LYS A 187 5.22 1.66 -8.84
N SER A 188 5.64 2.12 -10.02
CA SER A 188 6.84 1.62 -10.69
C SER A 188 8.10 2.08 -9.97
N ALA A 189 8.16 3.38 -9.63
CA ALA A 189 9.26 3.96 -8.89
C ALA A 189 9.38 3.37 -7.48
N TYR A 190 8.25 3.16 -6.80
CA TYR A 190 8.22 2.48 -5.50
C TYR A 190 8.77 1.05 -5.57
N GLN A 191 8.37 0.27 -6.58
CA GLN A 191 8.91 -1.08 -6.79
C GLN A 191 10.42 -1.06 -7.02
N LYS A 192 10.92 -0.13 -7.84
CA LYS A 192 12.37 0.04 -8.05
C LYS A 192 13.09 0.35 -6.74
N ASN A 193 12.57 1.28 -5.95
CA ASN A 193 13.15 1.65 -4.66
C ASN A 193 13.13 0.48 -3.66
N LEU A 194 12.10 -0.37 -3.67
CA LEU A 194 12.07 -1.57 -2.84
C LEU A 194 13.21 -2.54 -3.18
N TYR A 195 13.55 -2.73 -4.46
CA TYR A 195 14.70 -3.57 -4.82
C TYR A 195 16.03 -2.98 -4.35
N ILE A 196 16.21 -1.66 -4.49
CA ILE A 196 17.41 -0.97 -3.99
C ILE A 196 17.49 -1.12 -2.46
N TYR A 197 16.39 -0.87 -1.75
CA TYR A 197 16.32 -1.00 -0.31
C TYR A 197 16.64 -2.42 0.16
N ILE A 198 16.08 -3.44 -0.52
CA ILE A 198 16.40 -4.84 -0.25
C ILE A 198 17.90 -5.10 -0.42
N GLU A 199 18.53 -4.64 -1.50
CA GLU A 199 19.97 -4.82 -1.70
C GLU A 199 20.79 -4.24 -0.53
N LEU A 200 20.42 -3.05 -0.06
CA LEU A 200 21.07 -2.41 1.09
C LEU A 200 20.83 -3.20 2.38
N LEU A 201 19.59 -3.64 2.65
CA LEU A 201 19.26 -4.47 3.80
C LEU A 201 20.04 -5.79 3.79
N GLU A 202 20.17 -6.45 2.63
CA GLU A 202 20.95 -7.69 2.50
C GLU A 202 22.43 -7.47 2.85
N LYS A 203 22.99 -6.30 2.52
CA LYS A 203 24.36 -5.94 2.89
C LYS A 203 24.48 -5.65 4.38
N ILE A 204 23.52 -4.93 4.97
CA ILE A 204 23.49 -4.64 6.40
C ILE A 204 23.41 -5.96 7.19
N ILE A 205 22.48 -6.85 6.82
CA ILE A 205 22.32 -8.15 7.49
C ILE A 205 23.61 -8.99 7.40
N LYS A 206 24.33 -8.98 6.27
CA LYS A 206 25.61 -9.71 6.14
C LYS A 206 26.70 -9.20 7.09
N ILE A 207 26.65 -7.92 7.47
CA ILE A 207 27.64 -7.30 8.36
C ILE A 207 27.20 -7.40 9.81
N ASP A 208 25.91 -7.21 10.06
CA ASP A 208 25.27 -7.13 11.37
C ASP A 208 24.01 -8.00 11.41
N GLU A 209 24.18 -9.27 11.79
CA GLU A 209 23.10 -10.27 11.87
C GLU A 209 22.30 -10.18 13.20
N SER A 210 22.61 -9.22 14.07
CA SER A 210 22.11 -9.19 15.44
C SER A 210 20.76 -8.48 15.59
N ASP A 211 20.35 -7.69 14.59
CA ASP A 211 19.14 -6.89 14.65
C ASP A 211 17.92 -7.63 14.08
N GLU A 212 17.00 -7.97 14.97
CA GLU A 212 15.73 -8.61 14.66
C GLU A 212 14.88 -7.77 13.68
N TYR A 213 14.94 -6.44 13.81
CA TYR A 213 14.15 -5.51 13.01
C TYR A 213 14.48 -5.60 11.51
N LEU A 214 15.75 -5.83 11.16
CA LEU A 214 16.19 -5.95 9.77
C LEU A 214 15.56 -7.14 9.04
N TYR A 215 15.38 -8.26 9.74
CA TYR A 215 14.71 -9.45 9.20
C TYR A 215 13.22 -9.18 8.94
N GLU A 216 12.55 -8.46 9.85
CA GLU A 216 11.15 -8.08 9.66
C GLU A 216 10.97 -7.16 8.45
N GLU A 217 11.82 -6.14 8.33
CA GLU A 217 11.80 -5.18 7.22
C GLU A 217 12.00 -5.88 5.87
N ILE A 218 13.06 -6.66 5.70
CA ILE A 218 13.36 -7.30 4.42
C ILE A 218 12.26 -8.30 4.00
N ILE A 219 11.69 -9.04 4.95
CA ILE A 219 10.57 -9.96 4.70
C ILE A 219 9.34 -9.17 4.25
N ASN A 220 9.03 -8.06 4.90
CA ASN A 220 7.92 -7.19 4.50
C ASN A 220 8.14 -6.63 3.09
N CYS A 221 9.35 -6.22 2.72
CA CYS A 221 9.66 -5.79 1.36
C CYS A 221 9.40 -6.90 0.32
N TYR A 222 9.84 -8.13 0.59
CA TYR A 222 9.57 -9.26 -0.30
C TYR A 222 8.08 -9.63 -0.38
N ILE A 223 7.32 -9.47 0.71
CA ILE A 223 5.85 -9.62 0.71
C ILE A 223 5.21 -8.57 -0.21
N LEU A 224 5.62 -7.30 -0.11
CA LEU A 224 5.11 -6.20 -0.94
C LEU A 224 5.39 -6.43 -2.43
N LEU A 225 6.57 -6.97 -2.77
CA LEU A 225 6.93 -7.36 -4.13
C LEU A 225 6.27 -8.67 -4.60
N LYS A 226 5.56 -9.38 -3.71
CA LYS A 226 4.96 -10.71 -3.94
C LYS A 226 6.00 -11.80 -4.27
N GLU A 227 7.24 -11.61 -3.88
CA GLU A 227 8.31 -12.61 -4.00
C GLU A 227 8.29 -13.57 -2.81
N PHE A 228 7.20 -14.32 -2.66
CA PHE A 228 6.97 -15.15 -1.47
C PHE A 228 8.05 -16.21 -1.23
N LYS A 229 8.73 -16.70 -2.27
CA LYS A 229 9.82 -17.67 -2.12
C LYS A 229 10.98 -17.09 -1.30
N LYS A 230 11.44 -15.88 -1.66
CA LYS A 230 12.51 -15.19 -0.93
C LYS A 230 12.05 -14.74 0.46
N ALA A 231 10.80 -14.28 0.59
CA ALA A 231 10.23 -13.95 1.90
C ALA A 231 10.28 -15.14 2.87
N ILE A 232 9.94 -16.34 2.40
CA ILE A 232 10.02 -17.58 3.19
C ILE A 232 11.47 -17.94 3.52
N GLU A 233 12.40 -17.75 2.57
CA GLU A 233 13.82 -18.01 2.80
C GLU A 233 14.39 -17.12 3.93
N TYR A 234 14.14 -15.81 3.88
CA TYR A 234 14.55 -14.89 4.94
C TYR A 234 13.85 -15.19 6.26
N CYS A 235 12.59 -15.60 6.22
CA CYS A 235 11.86 -16.02 7.42
C CYS A 235 12.47 -17.30 8.05
N ASN A 236 12.92 -18.27 7.25
CA ASN A 236 13.64 -19.43 7.76
C ASN A 236 15.00 -19.06 8.37
N ARG A 237 15.75 -18.14 7.76
CA ARG A 237 16.99 -17.61 8.35
C ARG A 237 16.72 -16.93 9.69
N TYR A 238 15.61 -16.19 9.78
CA TYR A 238 15.16 -15.55 11.00
C TYR A 238 14.83 -16.59 12.09
N PHE A 239 14.11 -17.67 11.76
CA PHE A 239 13.86 -18.78 12.69
C PHE A 239 15.14 -19.40 13.27
N GLU A 240 16.16 -19.61 12.45
CA GLU A 240 17.43 -20.22 12.89
C GLU A 240 18.19 -19.33 13.88
N LYS A 241 18.15 -18.01 13.66
CA LYS A 241 18.86 -17.03 14.49
C LYS A 241 18.11 -16.69 15.78
N PHE A 242 16.79 -16.53 15.72
CA PHE A 242 15.96 -16.06 16.84
C PHE A 242 14.92 -17.09 17.25
N LYS A 243 15.39 -18.25 17.72
CA LYS A 243 14.54 -19.42 18.08
C LYS A 243 13.49 -19.15 19.18
N LYS A 244 13.68 -18.09 19.97
CA LYS A 244 12.77 -17.71 21.07
C LYS A 244 11.77 -16.61 20.70
N SER A 245 11.86 -16.06 19.49
CA SER A 245 10.98 -14.97 19.04
C SER A 245 9.68 -15.52 18.45
N GLU A 246 8.56 -14.87 18.76
CA GLU A 246 7.25 -15.19 18.16
C GLU A 246 7.09 -14.59 16.75
N LYS A 247 7.81 -13.50 16.45
CA LYS A 247 7.59 -12.71 15.25
C LYS A 247 7.85 -13.47 13.94
N PRO A 248 8.84 -14.37 13.82
CA PRO A 248 9.00 -15.22 12.64
C PRO A 248 7.75 -16.05 12.34
N TYR A 249 7.06 -16.56 13.37
CA TYR A 249 5.81 -17.32 13.21
C TYR A 249 4.69 -16.44 12.66
N LEU A 250 4.54 -15.22 13.18
CA LEU A 250 3.54 -14.28 12.70
C LEU A 250 3.81 -13.87 11.24
N LEU A 251 5.08 -13.65 10.88
CA LEU A 251 5.47 -13.29 9.50
C LEU A 251 5.25 -14.43 8.52
N ILE A 252 5.61 -15.68 8.85
CA ILE A 252 5.36 -16.81 7.95
C ILE A 252 3.85 -17.08 7.79
N MET A 253 3.07 -16.90 8.86
CA MET A 253 1.60 -16.93 8.79
C MET A 253 1.07 -15.83 7.86
N LYS A 254 1.54 -14.59 8.01
CA LYS A 254 1.20 -13.47 7.12
C LYS A 254 1.52 -13.79 5.66
N ILE A 255 2.68 -14.38 5.37
CA ILE A 255 3.07 -14.80 4.02
C ILE A 255 2.07 -15.83 3.48
N TYR A 256 1.75 -16.89 4.23
CA TYR A 256 0.84 -17.94 3.76
C TYR A 256 -0.60 -17.46 3.63
N PHE A 257 -1.04 -16.55 4.50
CA PHE A 257 -2.34 -15.90 4.40
C PHE A 257 -2.46 -15.09 3.10
N ILE A 258 -1.49 -14.21 2.82
CA ILE A 258 -1.45 -13.40 1.59
C ILE A 258 -1.35 -14.29 0.34
N ASN A 259 -0.56 -15.37 0.41
CA ASN A 259 -0.41 -16.35 -0.66
C ASN A 259 -1.61 -17.34 -0.75
N LYS A 260 -2.66 -17.16 0.05
CA LYS A 260 -3.88 -17.99 0.09
C LYS A 260 -3.61 -19.49 0.29
N ASN A 261 -2.53 -19.83 0.98
CA ASN A 261 -2.13 -21.20 1.24
C ASN A 261 -2.58 -21.64 2.64
N ARG A 262 -3.87 -22.01 2.75
CA ARG A 262 -4.50 -22.40 4.02
C ARG A 262 -3.84 -23.63 4.66
N THR A 263 -3.41 -24.61 3.86
CA THR A 263 -2.79 -25.83 4.40
C THR A 263 -1.46 -25.54 5.08
N LYS A 264 -0.61 -24.70 4.47
CA LYS A 264 0.66 -24.28 5.10
C LYS A 264 0.42 -23.33 6.27
N PHE A 265 -0.57 -22.45 6.18
CA PHE A 265 -0.96 -21.57 7.28
C PHE A 265 -1.34 -22.38 8.54
N ASN A 266 -2.27 -23.33 8.42
CA ASN A 266 -2.70 -24.17 9.54
C ASN A 266 -1.54 -24.99 10.12
N LYS A 267 -0.65 -25.52 9.27
CA LYS A 267 0.56 -26.22 9.74
C LYS A 267 1.48 -25.34 10.58
N VAL A 268 1.60 -24.05 10.25
CA VAL A 268 2.38 -23.13 11.09
C VAL A 268 1.65 -22.83 12.39
N LEU A 269 0.34 -22.64 12.33
CA LEU A 269 -0.48 -22.38 13.52
C LEU A 269 -0.37 -23.54 14.54
N GLU A 270 -0.42 -24.78 14.07
CA GLU A 270 -0.17 -25.98 14.89
C GLU A 270 1.25 -25.98 15.48
N LYS A 271 2.28 -25.71 14.66
CA LYS A 271 3.67 -25.62 15.14
C LYS A 271 3.86 -24.53 16.19
N LEU A 272 3.18 -23.39 16.04
CA LEU A 272 3.23 -22.29 17.00
C LEU A 272 2.58 -22.71 18.33
N LYS A 273 1.47 -23.45 18.27
CA LYS A 273 0.80 -24.02 19.45
C LYS A 273 1.67 -25.01 20.21
N GLU A 274 2.44 -25.83 19.50
CA GLU A 274 3.37 -26.80 20.09
C GLU A 274 4.68 -26.16 20.59
N SER A 275 4.97 -24.93 20.16
CA SER A 275 6.21 -24.24 20.52
C SER A 275 6.15 -23.64 21.93
N ASN A 276 7.27 -23.70 22.65
CA ASN A 276 7.42 -23.07 23.97
C ASN A 276 7.73 -21.55 23.88
N VAL A 277 7.27 -20.89 22.82
CA VAL A 277 7.54 -19.46 22.60
C VAL A 277 6.62 -18.62 23.46
N ILE A 278 7.16 -17.61 24.13
CA ILE A 278 6.38 -16.68 24.95
C ILE A 278 5.67 -15.72 24.00
N LEU A 279 4.34 -15.79 23.98
CA LEU A 279 3.52 -14.97 23.10
C LEU A 279 3.10 -13.67 23.79
N ASN A 280 3.14 -12.56 23.05
CA ASN A 280 2.56 -11.30 23.51
C ASN A 280 1.02 -11.38 23.51
N LYS A 281 0.36 -10.52 24.29
CA LYS A 281 -1.10 -10.42 24.40
C LYS A 281 -1.79 -10.27 23.05
N ASP A 282 -1.25 -9.41 22.16
CA ASP A 282 -1.82 -9.18 20.83
C ASP A 282 -1.68 -10.41 19.94
N SER A 283 -0.52 -11.06 19.96
CA SER A 283 -0.23 -12.30 19.24
C SER A 283 -1.14 -13.44 19.72
N LEU A 284 -1.37 -13.55 21.03
CA LEU A 284 -2.32 -14.49 21.63
C LEU A 284 -3.76 -14.25 21.17
N ASN A 285 -4.21 -13.00 21.17
CA ASN A 285 -5.56 -12.65 20.71
C ASN A 285 -5.74 -12.99 19.23
N LEU A 286 -4.73 -12.73 18.41
CA LEU A 286 -4.73 -13.07 16.99
C LEU A 286 -4.82 -14.58 16.79
N ILE A 287 -4.04 -15.37 17.53
CA ILE A 287 -4.09 -16.83 17.47
C ILE A 287 -5.46 -17.36 17.91
N LYS A 288 -6.01 -16.83 19.02
CA LYS A 288 -7.36 -17.20 19.49
C LYS A 288 -8.43 -16.93 18.43
N PHE A 289 -8.40 -15.75 17.80
CA PHE A 289 -9.31 -15.40 16.72
C PHE A 289 -9.29 -16.44 15.58
N TRP A 290 -8.10 -16.89 15.16
CA TRP A 290 -7.98 -17.90 14.12
C TRP A 290 -8.41 -19.31 14.55
N LEU A 291 -8.24 -19.64 15.83
CA LEU A 291 -8.68 -20.93 16.39
C LEU A 291 -10.20 -20.99 16.60
N GLU A 292 -10.83 -19.90 17.03
CA GLU A 292 -12.28 -19.81 17.21
C GLU A 292 -13.03 -19.90 15.87
N GLY A 293 -12.41 -19.45 14.78
CA GLY A 293 -12.96 -19.54 13.42
C GLY A 293 -12.85 -20.93 12.76
N GLU A 294 -12.34 -21.95 13.46
CA GLU A 294 -12.35 -23.36 13.00
C GLU A 294 -13.59 -24.15 13.45
N ILE A 295 -14.56 -23.49 14.11
CA ILE A 295 -15.90 -24.02 14.46
C ILE A 295 -16.89 -23.66 13.35
#